data_AF-A0A2T2UPT0-F1
#
_entry.id   AF-A0A2T2UPT0-F1
#
_cell.length_a   1.000
_cell.length_b   1.000
_cell.length_c   1.000
_cell.angle_alpha   90.00
_cell.angle_beta   90.00
_cell.angle_gamma   90.00
#
_symmetry.space_group_name_H-M   'P 1'
#
loop_
_entity.id
_entity.type
_entity.pdbx_description
1 polymer ?
#
loop_
_entity_poly.entity_id
_entity_poly.type
_entity_poly.pdbx_seq_one_letter_code
_entity_poly.pdbx_strand_id
1 'polypeptide(L)'
;MLEALPEFVKKISRTAVLPSHRSLLRSSTAPLSSFLPLRYLFALTMLMSIQFILSLILTLGMEAAEDPMPRTGSSSDAPPIKNGASSLHTADLDGDGTVDVISASAGDGEIAWYPNVDRQRNFPRKKVIAIGAASAQDVHTANLDGDGDQDLIGAFGVTGKIAWFANDESGNFSDEKVITSEASGAASIHTADLNDDGHQDILSASRIDGKIAYYENDGNGNFSDQRIISNEGEGARSVFAADLNGDGMKDVVYASSVRAGGSKIAWHRNTGDGFADQKVVTSETRGARAVHAADLDGDGDMDLLAGFSELGLNIGQLAWFENTDSGGFSDSQVISSEVRGINAASTADLDGDGDQDILSTSSVSGADGEIAYVLSTAGTFASKSVIATGLSRAQSVDVADLDGGGTPDIVGASHHGESIAWYRNRLLQGFGFSDSKLLAE
;
A
#
# COMPACT_ATOMS: atom_id res chain seq x y z
N MET A 1 -14.66 51.35 5.38
CA MET A 1 -14.86 51.64 3.94
C MET A 1 -14.67 50.31 3.22
N LEU A 2 -15.69 49.79 2.52
CA LEU A 2 -15.87 49.94 1.05
C LEU A 2 -14.53 49.68 0.32
N GLU A 3 -14.35 48.71 -0.58
CA GLU A 3 -15.27 47.75 -1.25
C GLU A 3 -14.41 46.59 -1.84
N ALA A 4 -14.88 45.45 -2.39
CA ALA A 4 -16.20 44.98 -2.83
C ALA A 4 -16.31 43.42 -2.74
N LEU A 5 -17.34 42.82 -3.37
CA LEU A 5 -17.53 41.36 -3.59
C LEU A 5 -18.10 41.14 -5.02
N PRO A 6 -17.72 40.08 -5.77
CA PRO A 6 -18.28 39.82 -7.11
C PRO A 6 -19.68 39.17 -7.11
N GLU A 7 -20.42 39.34 -8.20
CA GLU A 7 -21.80 38.85 -8.37
C GLU A 7 -21.92 37.33 -8.59
N PHE A 8 -22.77 36.65 -7.81
CA PHE A 8 -23.33 35.33 -8.22
C PHE A 8 -24.81 35.10 -7.84
N VAL A 9 -25.41 35.91 -6.97
CA VAL A 9 -26.72 35.62 -6.36
C VAL A 9 -27.93 36.19 -7.14
N LYS A 10 -27.71 36.96 -8.22
CA LYS A 10 -28.77 37.78 -8.86
C LYS A 10 -29.55 37.12 -10.00
N LYS A 11 -29.41 35.81 -10.25
CA LYS A 11 -29.95 35.15 -11.47
C LYS A 11 -30.88 33.94 -11.25
N ILE A 12 -31.62 33.85 -10.14
CA ILE A 12 -32.75 32.91 -10.00
C ILE A 12 -33.99 33.62 -9.43
N SER A 13 -34.71 34.36 -10.28
CA SER A 13 -36.11 34.74 -10.02
C SER A 13 -36.87 35.11 -11.30
N ARG A 14 -37.41 34.10 -12.01
CA ARG A 14 -38.59 34.21 -12.91
C ARG A 14 -38.99 32.84 -13.45
N THR A 15 -40.29 32.68 -13.76
CA THR A 15 -40.97 31.45 -14.24
C THR A 15 -41.06 30.35 -13.14
N ALA A 16 -42.18 29.65 -12.93
CA ALA A 16 -43.35 29.45 -13.79
C ALA A 16 -44.73 29.65 -13.10
N VAL A 17 -45.78 29.59 -13.92
CA VAL A 17 -47.19 29.90 -13.62
C VAL A 17 -47.97 28.63 -13.26
N LEU A 18 -49.01 28.74 -12.43
CA LEU A 18 -50.07 27.72 -12.27
C LEU A 18 -51.45 28.31 -12.64
N PRO A 19 -52.32 27.55 -13.33
CA PRO A 19 -53.62 28.04 -13.81
C PRO A 19 -54.71 27.98 -12.73
N SER A 20 -55.77 28.77 -12.94
CA SER A 20 -56.91 28.89 -12.03
C SER A 20 -58.13 28.11 -12.52
N HIS A 21 -58.94 27.58 -11.58
CA HIS A 21 -60.31 27.18 -11.88
C HIS A 21 -61.31 27.53 -10.76
N ARG A 22 -62.45 28.05 -11.20
CA ARG A 22 -63.72 28.33 -10.48
C ARG A 22 -64.41 27.00 -10.07
N SER A 23 -65.39 26.87 -9.16
CA SER A 23 -66.18 27.80 -8.30
C SER A 23 -67.20 26.99 -7.43
N LEU A 24 -68.01 27.67 -6.60
CA LEU A 24 -69.27 27.21 -5.94
C LEU A 24 -69.07 26.42 -4.61
N LEU A 25 -69.90 26.52 -3.55
CA LEU A 25 -71.07 27.36 -3.18
C LEU A 25 -71.31 27.25 -1.65
N ARG A 26 -71.88 28.30 -0.98
CA ARG A 26 -72.76 28.33 0.24
C ARG A 26 -72.52 27.34 1.43
N SER A 27 -72.71 27.66 2.72
CA SER A 27 -73.30 28.81 3.46
C SER A 27 -73.12 28.65 4.99
N SER A 28 -73.39 29.72 5.77
CA SER A 28 -73.92 29.73 7.18
C SER A 28 -73.04 30.29 8.33
N THR A 29 -73.44 31.49 8.79
CA THR A 29 -73.61 31.96 10.20
C THR A 29 -72.45 32.06 11.24
N ALA A 30 -72.11 33.32 11.55
CA ALA A 30 -71.80 33.91 12.88
C ALA A 30 -70.44 33.59 13.59
N PRO A 31 -70.04 34.34 14.65
CA PRO A 31 -69.68 35.77 14.63
C PRO A 31 -68.26 36.07 15.20
N LEU A 32 -67.89 37.35 15.32
CA LEU A 32 -66.52 37.83 15.60
C LEU A 32 -65.93 37.46 16.97
N SER A 33 -64.66 37.06 16.98
CA SER A 33 -63.63 37.58 17.91
C SER A 33 -62.21 37.37 17.35
N SER A 34 -61.25 38.17 17.84
CA SER A 34 -59.94 38.38 17.22
C SER A 34 -58.92 37.26 17.48
N PHE A 35 -58.46 36.59 16.42
CA PHE A 35 -57.23 35.80 16.43
C PHE A 35 -56.05 36.59 15.84
N LEU A 36 -54.99 36.81 16.64
CA LEU A 36 -53.66 37.03 16.06
C LEU A 36 -53.18 35.72 15.43
N PRO A 37 -52.51 35.76 14.26
CA PRO A 37 -52.13 34.54 13.55
C PRO A 37 -51.04 33.74 14.29
N LEU A 38 -51.26 32.42 14.37
CA LEU A 38 -50.43 31.42 15.05
C LEU A 38 -49.08 31.15 14.35
N ARG A 39 -48.36 32.20 13.93
CA ARG A 39 -47.02 32.12 13.30
C ARG A 39 -45.88 32.64 14.17
N TYR A 40 -46.17 33.18 15.34
CA TYR A 40 -45.15 33.68 16.29
C TYR A 40 -44.93 32.79 17.52
N LEU A 41 -45.78 31.79 17.77
CA LEU A 41 -45.70 30.95 18.97
C LEU A 41 -44.60 29.87 18.90
N PHE A 42 -44.20 29.45 17.70
CA PHE A 42 -43.09 28.49 17.49
C PHE A 42 -41.69 29.13 17.56
N ALA A 43 -41.57 30.43 17.31
CA ALA A 43 -40.28 31.13 17.39
C ALA A 43 -39.85 31.39 18.85
N LEU A 44 -40.81 31.56 19.75
CA LEU A 44 -40.53 31.93 21.14
C LEU A 44 -40.11 30.74 22.02
N THR A 45 -40.63 29.53 21.73
CA THR A 45 -40.22 28.30 22.43
C THR A 45 -38.84 27.82 22.00
N MET A 46 -38.41 28.11 20.77
CA MET A 46 -37.09 27.73 20.26
C MET A 46 -35.95 28.65 20.74
N LEU A 47 -36.22 29.92 21.09
CA LEU A 47 -35.22 30.80 21.71
C LEU A 47 -34.95 30.42 23.18
N MET A 48 -36.01 30.08 23.93
CA MET A 48 -35.90 29.72 25.35
C MET A 48 -35.06 28.45 25.61
N SER A 49 -35.06 27.48 24.68
CA SER A 49 -34.22 26.28 24.80
C SER A 49 -32.74 26.54 24.48
N ILE A 50 -32.44 27.44 23.54
CA ILE A 50 -31.05 27.80 23.18
C ILE A 50 -30.37 28.57 24.33
N GLN A 51 -31.06 29.49 25.01
CA GLN A 51 -30.49 30.20 26.16
C GLN A 51 -30.24 29.29 27.38
N PHE A 52 -31.03 28.23 27.57
CA PHE A 52 -30.78 27.27 28.65
C PHE A 52 -29.52 26.42 28.40
N ILE A 53 -29.28 26.04 27.15
CA ILE A 53 -28.07 25.31 26.73
C ILE A 53 -26.82 26.20 26.85
N LEU A 54 -26.89 27.47 26.45
CA LEU A 54 -25.77 28.41 26.59
C LEU A 54 -25.40 28.69 28.06
N SER A 55 -26.38 28.76 28.97
CA SER A 55 -26.13 28.99 30.40
C SER A 55 -25.50 27.77 31.09
N LEU A 56 -25.78 26.56 30.62
CA LEU A 56 -25.17 25.32 31.14
C LEU A 56 -23.69 25.23 30.75
N ILE A 57 -23.36 25.65 29.52
CA ILE A 57 -21.98 25.71 29.01
C ILE A 57 -21.14 26.78 29.75
N LEU A 58 -21.76 27.89 30.20
CA LEU A 58 -21.04 28.94 30.96
C LEU A 58 -20.80 28.63 32.45
N THR A 59 -21.43 27.58 33.00
CA THR A 59 -21.32 27.25 34.44
C THR A 59 -20.41 26.04 34.71
N LEU A 60 -20.05 25.28 33.66
CA LEU A 60 -19.07 24.20 33.71
C LEU A 60 -17.81 24.68 32.98
N GLY A 61 -16.84 25.18 33.74
CA GLY A 61 -15.58 25.66 33.19
C GLY A 61 -14.80 24.55 32.50
N MET A 62 -14.74 24.60 31.17
CA MET A 62 -13.71 23.94 30.39
C MET A 62 -12.67 24.99 30.01
N GLU A 63 -11.45 24.81 30.51
CA GLU A 63 -10.28 25.63 30.17
C GLU A 63 -9.95 25.43 28.68
N ALA A 64 -10.34 26.38 27.83
CA ALA A 64 -9.93 26.41 26.44
C ALA A 64 -8.50 26.95 26.36
N ALA A 65 -7.51 26.07 26.49
CA ALA A 65 -6.12 26.40 26.26
C ALA A 65 -5.89 26.59 24.75
N GLU A 66 -5.79 27.84 24.31
CA GLU A 66 -5.10 28.18 23.05
C GLU A 66 -3.60 27.96 23.26
N ASP A 67 -3.03 26.90 22.69
CA ASP A 67 -1.59 26.64 22.75
C ASP A 67 -0.89 27.32 21.55
N PRO A 68 0.02 28.29 21.78
CA PRO A 68 0.75 28.94 20.69
C PRO A 68 1.83 28.01 20.10
N MET A 69 2.03 28.07 18.78
CA MET A 69 3.09 27.30 18.11
C MET A 69 4.47 27.49 18.79
N PRO A 70 5.16 26.41 19.20
CA PRO A 70 6.52 26.51 19.70
C PRO A 70 7.49 26.78 18.54
N ARG A 71 8.04 28.00 18.49
CA ARG A 71 9.25 28.25 17.69
C ARG A 71 10.48 27.74 18.44
N THR A 72 11.16 26.76 17.84
CA THR A 72 12.58 26.44 18.02
C THR A 72 13.10 26.36 19.46
N GLY A 73 13.01 25.17 20.05
CA GLY A 73 13.86 24.73 21.15
C GLY A 73 14.27 23.28 20.92
N SER A 74 15.57 22.98 20.94
CA SER A 74 16.07 21.61 20.83
C SER A 74 15.88 20.86 22.16
N SER A 75 14.99 19.87 22.19
CA SER A 75 14.86 18.91 23.30
C SER A 75 14.66 17.50 22.76
N SER A 76 15.56 16.59 23.10
CA SER A 76 15.74 15.27 22.50
C SER A 76 14.86 14.15 23.08
N ASP A 77 13.81 14.50 23.84
CA ASP A 77 13.08 13.54 24.70
C ASP A 77 11.58 13.48 24.39
N ALA A 78 11.22 13.37 23.10
CA ALA A 78 9.93 12.80 22.73
C ALA A 78 10.07 11.26 22.73
N PRO A 79 9.09 10.49 23.23
CA PRO A 79 9.09 9.04 23.00
C PRO A 79 9.08 8.78 21.49
N PRO A 80 9.81 7.76 20.98
CA PRO A 80 9.79 7.44 19.56
C PRO A 80 8.34 7.19 19.14
N ILE A 81 7.93 7.79 18.02
CA ILE A 81 6.58 7.63 17.48
C ILE A 81 6.50 6.24 16.85
N LYS A 82 6.26 5.25 17.70
CA LYS A 82 6.15 3.84 17.28
C LYS A 82 5.12 3.71 16.15
N ASN A 83 5.57 3.15 15.03
CA ASN A 83 4.72 2.71 13.93
C ASN A 83 5.35 1.43 13.37
N GLY A 84 4.53 0.42 13.10
CA GLY A 84 4.99 -0.88 12.62
C GLY A 84 5.33 -0.90 11.14
N ALA A 85 5.99 -1.98 10.72
CA ALA A 85 6.55 -2.11 9.38
C ALA A 85 5.51 -1.96 8.25
N SER A 86 5.90 -1.23 7.22
CA SER A 86 5.20 -0.99 5.96
C SER A 86 5.58 -2.02 4.90
N SER A 87 6.86 -2.38 4.84
CA SER A 87 7.39 -3.42 3.96
C SER A 87 8.36 -4.35 4.71
N LEU A 88 8.55 -5.54 4.15
CA LEU A 88 9.42 -6.60 4.63
C LEU A 88 10.19 -7.15 3.44
N HIS A 89 11.41 -7.61 3.70
CA HIS A 89 12.19 -8.40 2.75
C HIS A 89 13.04 -9.41 3.51
N THR A 90 13.45 -10.48 2.86
CA THR A 90 14.21 -11.58 3.47
C THR A 90 15.40 -11.97 2.60
N ALA A 91 16.58 -12.00 3.22
CA ALA A 91 17.87 -12.29 2.60
C ALA A 91 18.87 -12.74 3.66
N ASP A 92 19.96 -13.39 3.26
CA ASP A 92 21.14 -13.55 4.12
C ASP A 92 21.93 -12.23 4.06
N LEU A 93 22.13 -11.56 5.22
CA LEU A 93 22.81 -10.26 5.30
C LEU A 93 24.15 -10.29 6.04
N ASP A 94 24.51 -11.38 6.72
CA ASP A 94 25.82 -11.53 7.37
C ASP A 94 26.57 -12.83 7.04
N GLY A 95 26.21 -13.46 5.91
CA GLY A 95 26.95 -14.55 5.27
C GLY A 95 26.93 -15.86 6.06
N ASP A 96 26.07 -15.97 7.08
CA ASP A 96 25.98 -17.13 7.96
C ASP A 96 25.16 -18.29 7.36
N GLY A 97 24.55 -18.05 6.20
CA GLY A 97 23.73 -18.98 5.43
C GLY A 97 22.28 -19.07 5.94
N THR A 98 21.90 -18.32 6.97
CA THR A 98 20.52 -18.22 7.43
C THR A 98 19.82 -17.03 6.78
N VAL A 99 18.50 -17.15 6.57
CA VAL A 99 17.73 -16.04 6.02
C VAL A 99 17.26 -15.14 7.16
N ASP A 100 17.59 -13.87 7.04
CA ASP A 100 17.22 -12.78 7.94
C ASP A 100 15.92 -12.10 7.52
N VAL A 101 15.46 -11.15 8.36
CA VAL A 101 14.35 -10.26 8.02
C VAL A 101 14.80 -8.81 8.04
N ILE A 102 14.41 -8.07 7.00
CA ILE A 102 14.54 -6.62 6.88
C ILE A 102 13.13 -6.01 6.99
N SER A 103 13.02 -4.82 7.59
CA SER A 103 11.76 -4.06 7.60
C SER A 103 11.98 -2.58 7.34
N ALA A 104 11.10 -1.97 6.53
CA ALA A 104 10.89 -0.54 6.47
C ALA A 104 9.69 -0.13 7.34
N SER A 105 9.75 1.04 7.98
CA SER A 105 8.66 1.63 8.75
C SER A 105 8.23 3.01 8.22
N ALA A 106 6.95 3.10 7.84
CA ALA A 106 6.37 4.30 7.24
C ALA A 106 6.11 5.44 8.24
N GLY A 107 6.20 5.21 9.55
CA GLY A 107 5.80 6.22 10.54
C GLY A 107 6.94 6.87 11.33
N ASP A 108 7.99 6.13 11.69
CA ASP A 108 9.24 6.68 12.24
C ASP A 108 10.37 6.80 11.19
N GLY A 109 10.21 6.16 10.03
CA GLY A 109 11.24 6.15 8.99
C GLY A 109 12.43 5.26 9.34
N GLU A 110 12.23 4.28 10.24
CA GLU A 110 13.25 3.28 10.57
C GLU A 110 13.38 2.24 9.45
N ILE A 111 14.62 1.88 9.13
CA ILE A 111 14.95 0.62 8.46
C ILE A 111 15.73 -0.24 9.45
N ALA A 112 15.25 -1.45 9.68
CA ALA A 112 15.79 -2.37 10.69
C ALA A 112 16.00 -3.77 10.13
N TRP A 113 17.03 -4.42 10.63
CA TRP A 113 17.41 -5.79 10.34
C TRP A 113 17.29 -6.65 11.60
N TYR A 114 16.74 -7.84 11.41
CA TYR A 114 16.50 -8.86 12.41
C TYR A 114 17.28 -10.10 11.96
N PRO A 115 18.52 -10.28 12.45
CA PRO A 115 19.29 -11.47 12.11
C PRO A 115 18.61 -12.73 12.63
N ASN A 116 18.62 -13.78 11.84
CA ASN A 116 18.44 -15.17 12.26
C ASN A 116 19.84 -15.68 12.65
N VAL A 117 19.96 -16.52 13.68
CA VAL A 117 21.30 -16.94 14.17
C VAL A 117 21.46 -18.43 14.40
N ASP A 118 20.40 -19.21 14.20
CA ASP A 118 20.41 -20.65 14.46
C ASP A 118 19.33 -21.48 13.73
N ARG A 119 18.56 -20.86 12.81
CA ARG A 119 17.41 -21.48 12.11
C ARG A 119 16.31 -22.02 13.06
N GLN A 120 16.32 -21.64 14.35
CA GLN A 120 15.46 -22.20 15.41
C GLN A 120 14.63 -21.11 16.11
N ARG A 121 14.10 -20.15 15.34
CA ARG A 121 13.22 -19.07 15.87
C ARG A 121 13.92 -18.13 16.84
N ASN A 122 15.23 -17.95 16.66
CA ASN A 122 16.06 -17.05 17.42
C ASN A 122 16.44 -15.82 16.58
N PHE A 123 15.70 -14.74 16.82
CA PHE A 123 16.03 -13.41 16.33
C PHE A 123 16.45 -12.62 17.57
N PRO A 124 17.76 -12.30 17.75
CA PRO A 124 18.18 -11.44 18.83
C PRO A 124 17.74 -10.00 18.55
N ARG A 125 18.22 -9.05 19.37
CA ARG A 125 17.81 -7.64 19.27
C ARG A 125 18.05 -7.08 17.86
N LYS A 126 17.00 -6.51 17.26
CA LYS A 126 17.07 -5.79 15.98
C LYS A 126 18.23 -4.79 15.92
N LYS A 127 18.93 -4.78 14.79
CA LYS A 127 19.94 -3.77 14.43
C LYS A 127 19.23 -2.72 13.56
N VAL A 128 19.43 -1.44 13.88
CA VAL A 128 18.81 -0.35 13.11
C VAL A 128 19.84 0.17 12.11
N ILE A 129 19.47 0.15 10.83
CA ILE A 129 20.32 0.55 9.71
C ILE A 129 20.17 2.05 9.45
N ALA A 130 18.93 2.53 9.37
CA ALA A 130 18.62 3.94 9.14
C ALA A 130 17.50 4.44 10.06
N ILE A 131 17.56 5.70 10.48
CA ILE A 131 16.53 6.40 11.26
C ILE A 131 16.29 7.78 10.66
N GLY A 132 15.04 8.26 10.67
CA GLY A 132 14.71 9.62 10.24
C GLY A 132 14.60 9.79 8.74
N ALA A 133 14.70 8.70 7.97
CA ALA A 133 14.38 8.65 6.57
C ALA A 133 12.86 8.69 6.41
N ALA A 134 12.29 9.91 6.43
CA ALA A 134 10.88 10.11 6.73
C ALA A 134 9.95 9.28 5.81
N SER A 135 9.23 8.37 6.46
CA SER A 135 8.25 7.47 5.85
C SER A 135 8.84 6.49 4.83
N ALA A 136 9.66 5.55 5.33
CA ALA A 136 10.10 4.39 4.56
C ALA A 136 8.88 3.54 4.14
N GLN A 137 8.52 3.56 2.86
CA GLN A 137 7.36 2.83 2.33
C GLN A 137 7.73 1.39 1.97
N ASP A 138 8.92 1.21 1.39
CA ASP A 138 9.34 -0.06 0.81
C ASP A 138 10.84 -0.31 0.98
N VAL A 139 11.24 -1.58 1.01
CA VAL A 139 12.62 -2.04 1.18
C VAL A 139 12.88 -3.32 0.38
N HIS A 140 14.03 -3.38 -0.28
CA HIS A 140 14.48 -4.52 -1.08
C HIS A 140 15.97 -4.77 -0.81
N THR A 141 16.47 -5.95 -1.16
CA THR A 141 17.92 -6.22 -1.20
C THR A 141 18.35 -6.73 -2.57
N ALA A 142 19.59 -6.40 -2.95
CA ALA A 142 20.25 -6.89 -4.16
C ALA A 142 21.75 -6.63 -4.07
N ASN A 143 22.56 -7.29 -4.89
CA ASN A 143 23.95 -6.91 -5.10
C ASN A 143 23.99 -5.71 -6.08
N LEU A 144 24.43 -4.54 -5.61
CA LEU A 144 24.41 -3.30 -6.38
C LEU A 144 25.79 -2.79 -6.79
N ASP A 145 26.86 -3.08 -6.05
CA ASP A 145 28.24 -2.69 -6.44
C ASP A 145 29.17 -3.83 -6.84
N GLY A 146 28.60 -5.03 -7.04
CA GLY A 146 29.23 -6.13 -7.77
C GLY A 146 30.18 -6.99 -6.94
N ASP A 147 30.26 -6.79 -5.62
CA ASP A 147 31.19 -7.52 -4.74
C ASP A 147 30.71 -8.93 -4.39
N GLY A 148 29.40 -9.13 -4.26
CA GLY A 148 28.75 -10.39 -3.92
C GLY A 148 27.59 -10.23 -2.95
N ASP A 149 27.60 -9.14 -2.18
CA ASP A 149 26.82 -8.99 -0.96
C ASP A 149 25.38 -8.54 -1.25
N GLN A 150 24.49 -8.70 -0.27
CA GLN A 150 23.13 -8.18 -0.35
C GLN A 150 23.06 -6.78 0.25
N ASP A 151 23.16 -5.77 -0.61
CA ASP A 151 22.93 -4.36 -0.28
C ASP A 151 21.44 -4.09 -0.02
N LEU A 152 21.16 -3.00 0.69
CA LEU A 152 19.79 -2.59 1.00
C LEU A 152 19.35 -1.37 0.19
N ILE A 153 18.16 -1.41 -0.41
CA ILE A 153 17.50 -0.28 -1.09
C ILE A 153 16.26 0.13 -0.30
N GLY A 154 16.05 1.44 -0.07
CA GLY A 154 14.87 1.98 0.60
C GLY A 154 14.15 3.06 -0.20
N ALA A 155 12.81 3.05 -0.16
CA ALA A 155 11.94 4.07 -0.76
C ALA A 155 11.27 4.94 0.33
N PHE A 156 11.43 6.27 0.27
CA PHE A 156 11.05 7.19 1.36
C PHE A 156 10.00 8.21 0.93
N GLY A 157 8.73 7.83 1.03
CA GLY A 157 7.60 8.52 0.40
C GLY A 157 7.37 9.98 0.81
N VAL A 158 7.79 10.43 2.01
CA VAL A 158 7.66 11.85 2.40
C VAL A 158 8.78 12.71 1.82
N THR A 159 10.00 12.17 1.70
CA THR A 159 11.14 12.91 1.15
C THR A 159 11.27 12.78 -0.37
N GLY A 160 10.58 11.81 -0.97
CA GLY A 160 10.75 11.44 -2.37
C GLY A 160 12.09 10.77 -2.67
N LYS A 161 12.84 10.36 -1.62
CA LYS A 161 14.13 9.73 -1.80
C LYS A 161 14.02 8.25 -2.15
N ILE A 162 14.91 7.82 -3.03
CA ILE A 162 15.34 6.42 -3.14
C ILE A 162 16.84 6.44 -2.83
N ALA A 163 17.26 5.55 -1.94
CA ALA A 163 18.65 5.46 -1.51
C ALA A 163 19.03 4.02 -1.20
N TRP A 164 20.31 3.74 -1.27
CA TRP A 164 20.87 2.43 -0.92
C TRP A 164 21.95 2.52 0.15
N PHE A 165 22.26 1.38 0.76
CA PHE A 165 23.22 1.22 1.84
C PHE A 165 24.05 -0.02 1.49
N ALA A 166 25.36 0.15 1.29
CA ALA A 166 26.23 -0.99 1.00
C ALA A 166 26.36 -1.89 2.23
N ASN A 167 26.31 -3.19 2.03
CA ASN A 167 26.61 -4.18 3.07
C ASN A 167 28.12 -4.52 3.07
N ASP A 168 28.60 -5.31 4.04
CA ASP A 168 29.98 -5.79 4.13
C ASP A 168 30.09 -7.28 4.48
N GLU A 169 29.06 -8.04 4.11
CA GLU A 169 28.74 -9.43 4.51
C GLU A 169 28.91 -9.73 6.01
N SER A 170 29.09 -8.72 6.86
CA SER A 170 29.33 -8.84 8.29
C SER A 170 28.25 -8.12 9.11
N GLY A 171 27.18 -7.72 8.44
CA GLY A 171 26.07 -7.00 9.03
C GLY A 171 26.35 -5.53 9.37
N ASN A 172 27.30 -4.90 8.70
CA ASN A 172 27.51 -3.46 8.80
C ASN A 172 27.10 -2.80 7.49
N PHE A 173 26.23 -1.81 7.60
CA PHE A 173 25.73 -1.05 6.46
C PHE A 173 26.43 0.31 6.37
N SER A 174 26.67 0.80 5.15
CA SER A 174 27.22 2.14 4.92
C SER A 174 26.25 3.26 5.34
N ASP A 175 26.74 4.50 5.35
CA ASP A 175 25.85 5.67 5.33
C ASP A 175 24.96 5.67 4.07
N GLU A 176 23.84 6.42 4.11
CA GLU A 176 22.86 6.56 3.02
C GLU A 176 23.50 7.08 1.71
N LYS A 177 23.46 6.27 0.65
CA LYS A 177 23.83 6.65 -0.72
C LYS A 177 22.56 7.02 -1.49
N VAL A 178 22.26 8.31 -1.60
CA VAL A 178 21.03 8.80 -2.28
C VAL A 178 21.14 8.65 -3.80
N ILE A 179 20.17 7.95 -4.39
CA ILE A 179 20.03 7.76 -5.85
C ILE A 179 19.21 8.91 -6.45
N THR A 180 18.10 9.28 -5.79
CA THR A 180 17.29 10.43 -6.20
C THR A 180 16.53 11.04 -5.02
N SER A 181 16.04 12.27 -5.19
CA SER A 181 15.02 12.93 -4.37
C SER A 181 13.73 13.23 -5.15
N GLU A 182 13.66 12.83 -6.43
CA GLU A 182 12.64 13.30 -7.38
C GLU A 182 11.48 12.28 -7.60
N ALA A 183 11.41 11.25 -6.76
CA ALA A 183 10.39 10.21 -6.80
C ALA A 183 9.21 10.60 -5.87
N SER A 184 8.35 11.53 -6.31
CA SER A 184 7.39 12.16 -5.42
C SER A 184 6.37 11.16 -4.87
N GLY A 185 6.42 10.90 -3.56
CA GLY A 185 5.60 9.85 -2.96
C GLY A 185 6.05 8.43 -3.34
N ALA A 186 7.37 8.20 -3.48
CA ALA A 186 7.97 6.88 -3.65
C ALA A 186 7.26 5.83 -2.75
N ALA A 187 6.61 4.85 -3.39
CA ALA A 187 5.67 3.95 -2.74
C ALA A 187 6.04 2.48 -2.87
N SER A 188 6.74 2.12 -3.95
CA SER A 188 7.30 0.78 -4.16
C SER A 188 8.55 0.88 -5.03
N ILE A 189 9.48 -0.03 -4.79
CA ILE A 189 10.69 -0.27 -5.59
C ILE A 189 10.73 -1.74 -6.01
N HIS A 190 11.54 -2.03 -7.02
CA HIS A 190 11.85 -3.39 -7.43
C HIS A 190 13.24 -3.42 -8.06
N THR A 191 13.98 -4.52 -7.93
CA THR A 191 15.32 -4.70 -8.50
C THR A 191 15.28 -5.75 -9.58
N ALA A 192 15.83 -5.43 -10.76
CA ALA A 192 15.95 -6.33 -11.89
C ALA A 192 17.04 -5.81 -12.83
N ASP A 193 17.66 -6.70 -13.60
CA ASP A 193 18.41 -6.31 -14.79
C ASP A 193 17.39 -5.88 -15.87
N LEU A 194 17.37 -4.60 -16.25
CA LEU A 194 16.43 -4.04 -17.23
C LEU A 194 17.10 -3.73 -18.58
N ASN A 195 18.41 -3.93 -18.72
CA ASN A 195 19.17 -3.62 -19.94
C ASN A 195 20.00 -4.81 -20.47
N ASP A 196 19.91 -5.97 -19.80
CA ASP A 196 20.66 -7.21 -20.03
C ASP A 196 22.19 -7.05 -19.92
N ASP A 197 22.68 -6.15 -19.07
CA ASP A 197 24.13 -5.94 -18.84
C ASP A 197 24.72 -6.80 -17.70
N GLY A 198 23.87 -7.45 -16.90
CA GLY A 198 24.23 -8.31 -15.77
C GLY A 198 24.20 -7.61 -14.40
N HIS A 199 23.81 -6.34 -14.33
CA HIS A 199 23.71 -5.57 -13.09
C HIS A 199 22.24 -5.36 -12.66
N GLN A 200 22.02 -5.19 -11.37
CA GLN A 200 20.67 -4.94 -10.85
C GLN A 200 20.35 -3.45 -10.91
N ASP A 201 19.45 -3.08 -11.82
CA ASP A 201 18.84 -1.75 -11.87
C ASP A 201 17.78 -1.61 -10.78
N ILE A 202 17.40 -0.36 -10.49
CA ILE A 202 16.29 -0.06 -9.59
C ILE A 202 15.13 0.52 -10.38
N LEU A 203 13.97 -0.10 -10.22
CA LEU A 203 12.68 0.33 -10.73
C LEU A 203 11.85 0.95 -9.60
N SER A 204 11.01 1.95 -9.90
CA SER A 204 10.26 2.70 -8.89
C SER A 204 8.87 3.13 -9.32
N ALA A 205 7.93 3.13 -8.36
CA ALA A 205 6.61 3.72 -8.45
C ALA A 205 6.48 4.94 -7.53
N SER A 206 6.21 6.11 -8.12
CA SER A 206 6.04 7.38 -7.40
C SER A 206 4.57 7.80 -7.38
N ARG A 207 3.97 7.77 -6.19
CA ARG A 207 2.50 7.86 -6.03
C ARG A 207 1.93 9.25 -6.31
N ILE A 208 2.69 10.32 -6.05
CA ILE A 208 2.18 11.71 -6.07
C ILE A 208 2.35 12.36 -7.44
N ASP A 209 3.49 12.17 -8.10
CA ASP A 209 3.73 12.66 -9.46
C ASP A 209 3.34 11.64 -10.55
N GLY A 210 3.04 10.40 -10.18
CA GLY A 210 2.54 9.36 -11.07
C GLY A 210 3.62 8.74 -11.97
N LYS A 211 4.90 8.93 -11.64
CA LYS A 211 6.00 8.37 -12.42
C LYS A 211 6.19 6.88 -12.14
N ILE A 212 6.40 6.13 -13.23
CA ILE A 212 7.15 4.87 -13.21
C ILE A 212 8.51 5.18 -13.83
N ALA A 213 9.59 4.87 -13.12
CA ALA A 213 10.94 5.25 -13.53
C ALA A 213 11.98 4.23 -13.06
N TYR A 214 13.05 4.07 -13.84
CA TYR A 214 14.21 3.27 -13.47
C TYR A 214 15.50 4.10 -13.39
N TYR A 215 16.50 3.52 -12.75
CA TYR A 215 17.85 4.06 -12.57
C TYR A 215 18.83 2.95 -12.95
N GLU A 216 19.57 3.16 -14.04
CA GLU A 216 20.53 2.19 -14.56
C GLU A 216 21.75 2.11 -13.63
N ASN A 217 22.20 0.90 -13.29
CA ASN A 217 23.33 0.65 -12.39
C ASN A 217 24.59 0.30 -13.20
N ASP A 218 25.73 0.97 -12.93
CA ASP A 218 27.01 0.64 -13.59
C ASP A 218 27.74 -0.59 -13.02
N GLY A 219 27.06 -1.37 -12.18
CA GLY A 219 27.62 -2.54 -11.50
C GLY A 219 28.64 -2.22 -10.43
N ASN A 220 28.83 -0.93 -10.08
CA ASN A 220 29.72 -0.44 -9.03
C ASN A 220 28.95 0.51 -8.08
N GLY A 221 27.62 0.37 -8.04
CA GLY A 221 26.72 1.15 -7.19
C GLY A 221 26.55 2.60 -7.61
N ASN A 222 26.97 2.98 -8.83
CA ASN A 222 26.69 4.30 -9.40
C ASN A 222 25.47 4.20 -10.30
N PHE A 223 24.42 4.96 -9.97
CA PHE A 223 23.16 4.95 -10.67
C PHE A 223 23.02 6.13 -11.63
N SER A 224 22.34 5.92 -12.76
CA SER A 224 22.00 6.99 -13.69
C SER A 224 20.99 7.99 -13.12
N ASP A 225 20.90 9.16 -13.76
CA ASP A 225 19.74 10.05 -13.58
C ASP A 225 18.41 9.29 -13.88
N GLN A 226 17.32 9.77 -13.29
CA GLN A 226 15.97 9.17 -13.40
C GLN A 226 15.52 9.00 -14.86
N ARG A 227 15.33 7.76 -15.31
CA ARG A 227 14.77 7.43 -16.63
C ARG A 227 13.27 7.13 -16.52
N ILE A 228 12.44 7.99 -17.10
CA ILE A 228 10.97 7.86 -17.00
C ILE A 228 10.44 6.85 -18.01
N ILE A 229 9.81 5.79 -17.52
CA ILE A 229 9.07 4.79 -18.31
C ILE A 229 7.66 5.29 -18.59
N SER A 230 7.00 5.88 -17.58
CA SER A 230 5.63 6.39 -17.68
C SER A 230 5.40 7.60 -16.78
N ASN A 231 4.61 8.56 -17.26
CA ASN A 231 4.02 9.62 -16.43
C ASN A 231 2.50 9.40 -16.22
N GLU A 232 1.97 8.26 -16.65
CA GLU A 232 0.53 7.96 -16.61
C GLU A 232 0.13 7.11 -15.40
N GLY A 233 1.03 6.92 -14.44
CA GLY A 233 0.83 6.12 -13.24
C GLY A 233 0.30 6.91 -12.06
N GLU A 234 -0.63 7.85 -12.25
CA GLU A 234 -1.21 8.63 -11.14
C GLU A 234 -1.67 7.68 -10.02
N GLY A 235 -1.18 7.90 -8.80
CA GLY A 235 -1.52 7.02 -7.68
C GLY A 235 -0.89 5.62 -7.74
N ALA A 236 0.21 5.41 -8.47
CA ALA A 236 1.00 4.19 -8.47
C ALA A 236 1.38 3.74 -7.05
N ARG A 237 1.37 2.43 -6.82
CA ARG A 237 1.57 1.83 -5.49
C ARG A 237 2.49 0.61 -5.47
N SER A 238 2.56 -0.10 -6.58
CA SER A 238 3.33 -1.34 -6.74
C SER A 238 3.82 -1.37 -8.18
N VAL A 239 5.06 -1.78 -8.34
CA VAL A 239 5.74 -1.98 -9.62
C VAL A 239 6.49 -3.31 -9.57
N PHE A 240 6.60 -3.99 -10.70
CA PHE A 240 7.28 -5.27 -10.82
C PHE A 240 7.93 -5.40 -12.19
N ALA A 241 9.02 -6.17 -12.29
CA ALA A 241 9.71 -6.43 -13.55
C ALA A 241 9.72 -7.94 -13.84
N ALA A 242 9.29 -8.33 -15.04
CA ALA A 242 9.22 -9.72 -15.48
C ALA A 242 9.26 -9.77 -17.01
N ASP A 243 9.65 -10.90 -17.60
CA ASP A 243 9.46 -11.08 -19.05
C ASP A 243 7.99 -11.43 -19.27
N LEU A 244 7.18 -10.44 -19.66
CA LEU A 244 5.74 -10.59 -19.87
C LEU A 244 5.41 -10.92 -21.33
N ASN A 245 6.40 -11.04 -22.21
CA ASN A 245 6.18 -11.25 -23.63
C ASN A 245 6.94 -12.44 -24.23
N GLY A 246 7.83 -13.08 -23.47
CA GLY A 246 8.63 -14.22 -23.87
C GLY A 246 9.81 -13.87 -24.78
N ASP A 247 10.30 -12.64 -24.77
CA ASP A 247 11.47 -12.22 -25.56
C ASP A 247 12.80 -12.19 -24.79
N GLY A 248 12.77 -12.54 -23.50
CA GLY A 248 13.91 -12.63 -22.59
C GLY A 248 14.15 -11.35 -21.78
N MET A 249 13.68 -10.19 -22.27
CA MET A 249 13.91 -8.90 -21.61
C MET A 249 12.89 -8.67 -20.49
N LYS A 250 13.29 -7.95 -19.44
CA LYS A 250 12.38 -7.60 -18.34
C LYS A 250 11.49 -6.42 -18.72
N ASP A 251 10.21 -6.71 -18.97
CA ASP A 251 9.12 -5.76 -19.09
C ASP A 251 8.73 -5.19 -17.72
N VAL A 252 8.01 -4.06 -17.71
CA VAL A 252 7.61 -3.37 -16.47
C VAL A 252 6.09 -3.31 -16.35
N VAL A 253 5.55 -3.84 -15.26
CA VAL A 253 4.12 -3.74 -14.90
C VAL A 253 3.92 -2.92 -13.62
N TYR A 254 2.81 -2.20 -13.52
CA TYR A 254 2.47 -1.46 -12.33
C TYR A 254 0.96 -1.43 -12.02
N ALA A 255 0.65 -1.24 -10.74
CA ALA A 255 -0.69 -1.02 -10.22
C ALA A 255 -0.86 0.41 -9.70
N SER A 256 -1.94 1.09 -10.11
CA SER A 256 -2.30 2.43 -9.65
C SER A 256 -3.68 2.53 -9.02
N SER A 257 -3.83 3.40 -8.01
CA SER A 257 -5.06 3.60 -7.24
C SER A 257 -5.35 5.07 -6.98
N VAL A 258 -6.30 5.61 -7.75
CA VAL A 258 -6.79 6.99 -7.67
C VAL A 258 -8.24 7.02 -7.21
N ARG A 259 -8.56 7.89 -6.24
CA ARG A 259 -9.92 8.03 -5.66
C ARG A 259 -10.98 8.57 -6.63
N ALA A 260 -10.56 9.22 -7.72
CA ALA A 260 -11.45 9.91 -8.66
C ALA A 260 -11.79 9.08 -9.91
N GLY A 261 -11.35 7.81 -9.97
CA GLY A 261 -11.30 7.02 -11.21
C GLY A 261 -9.91 7.11 -11.86
N GLY A 262 -9.62 6.23 -12.82
CA GLY A 262 -8.30 6.13 -13.47
C GLY A 262 -7.30 5.17 -12.81
N SER A 263 -7.74 4.39 -11.81
CA SER A 263 -6.96 3.27 -11.27
C SER A 263 -6.81 2.19 -12.34
N LYS A 264 -5.60 1.71 -12.59
CA LYS A 264 -5.33 0.70 -13.64
C LYS A 264 -4.24 -0.28 -13.23
N ILE A 265 -4.21 -1.40 -13.94
CA ILE A 265 -3.01 -2.23 -14.08
C ILE A 265 -2.56 -2.07 -15.53
N ALA A 266 -1.29 -1.74 -15.72
CA ALA A 266 -0.73 -1.47 -17.03
C ALA A 266 0.74 -1.89 -17.07
N TRP A 267 1.21 -2.26 -18.25
CA TRP A 267 2.58 -2.66 -18.50
C TRP A 267 3.20 -1.94 -19.70
N HIS A 268 4.52 -1.95 -19.74
CA HIS A 268 5.35 -1.37 -20.77
C HIS A 268 6.36 -2.41 -21.21
N ARG A 269 6.38 -2.71 -22.52
CA ARG A 269 7.34 -3.67 -23.09
C ARG A 269 8.72 -3.04 -23.13
N ASN A 270 9.74 -3.77 -22.72
CA ASN A 270 11.14 -3.41 -22.91
C ASN A 270 11.56 -3.62 -24.38
N THR A 271 12.26 -2.66 -24.98
CA THR A 271 12.73 -2.75 -26.37
C THR A 271 14.25 -2.89 -26.49
N GLY A 272 14.97 -2.99 -25.37
CA GLY A 272 16.44 -3.02 -25.29
C GLY A 272 17.10 -1.66 -25.48
N ASP A 273 16.39 -0.69 -26.08
CA ASP A 273 16.79 0.73 -26.18
C ASP A 273 15.87 1.68 -25.39
N GLY A 274 14.89 1.13 -24.68
CA GLY A 274 13.88 1.87 -23.93
C GLY A 274 12.64 1.03 -23.65
N PHE A 275 11.50 1.71 -23.51
CA PHE A 275 10.21 1.07 -23.27
C PHE A 275 9.17 1.53 -24.29
N ALA A 276 8.33 0.61 -24.72
CA ALA A 276 7.23 0.86 -25.63
C ALA A 276 6.07 1.63 -24.96
N ASP A 277 5.14 2.10 -25.80
CA ASP A 277 3.88 2.68 -25.36
C ASP A 277 3.11 1.74 -24.41
N GLN A 278 2.34 2.34 -23.51
CA GLN A 278 1.58 1.62 -22.50
C GLN A 278 0.57 0.63 -23.08
N LYS A 279 0.56 -0.59 -22.53
CA LYS A 279 -0.55 -1.53 -22.63
C LYS A 279 -1.33 -1.54 -21.31
N VAL A 280 -2.63 -1.24 -21.35
CA VAL A 280 -3.51 -1.34 -20.17
C VAL A 280 -4.08 -2.75 -20.09
N VAL A 281 -3.77 -3.47 -19.01
CA VAL A 281 -4.34 -4.79 -18.69
C VAL A 281 -5.79 -4.62 -18.26
N THR A 282 -6.04 -3.70 -17.33
CA THR A 282 -7.40 -3.36 -16.92
C THR A 282 -7.51 -1.93 -16.39
N SER A 283 -8.64 -1.29 -16.70
CA SER A 283 -9.05 0.01 -16.13
C SER A 283 -10.34 -0.09 -15.29
N GLU A 284 -10.91 -1.29 -15.14
CA GLU A 284 -12.10 -1.53 -14.31
C GLU A 284 -11.77 -1.64 -12.80
N THR A 285 -10.54 -1.29 -12.44
CA THR A 285 -10.02 -1.47 -11.09
C THR A 285 -10.57 -0.38 -10.17
N ARG A 286 -11.08 -0.79 -9.01
CA ARG A 286 -11.36 0.13 -7.91
C ARG A 286 -10.25 0.07 -6.87
N GLY A 287 -9.08 0.55 -7.28
CA GLY A 287 -7.88 0.64 -6.45
C GLY A 287 -7.03 -0.61 -6.45
N ALA A 288 -6.39 -0.90 -7.60
CA ALA A 288 -5.27 -1.83 -7.64
C ALA A 288 -4.13 -1.33 -6.73
N ARG A 289 -3.61 -2.18 -5.84
CA ARG A 289 -2.57 -1.82 -4.87
C ARG A 289 -1.31 -2.65 -4.97
N ALA A 290 -1.45 -3.92 -5.26
CA ALA A 290 -0.36 -4.87 -5.48
C ALA A 290 -0.51 -5.45 -6.88
N VAL A 291 0.60 -5.60 -7.58
CA VAL A 291 0.75 -6.46 -8.75
C VAL A 291 2.02 -7.29 -8.57
N HIS A 292 1.96 -8.57 -8.93
CA HIS A 292 3.07 -9.50 -8.93
C HIS A 292 2.99 -10.34 -10.20
N ALA A 293 4.13 -10.72 -10.77
CA ALA A 293 4.17 -11.55 -11.97
C ALA A 293 4.82 -12.90 -11.67
N ALA A 294 4.14 -13.97 -12.06
CA ALA A 294 4.54 -15.36 -11.83
C ALA A 294 3.78 -16.27 -12.82
N ASP A 295 4.33 -17.43 -13.15
CA ASP A 295 3.63 -18.51 -13.84
C ASP A 295 2.63 -19.15 -12.86
N LEU A 296 1.33 -18.94 -13.03
CA LEU A 296 0.30 -19.42 -12.09
C LEU A 296 -0.44 -20.68 -12.58
N ASP A 297 -0.24 -21.11 -13.84
CA ASP A 297 -0.85 -22.32 -14.39
C ASP A 297 0.14 -23.38 -14.94
N GLY A 298 1.42 -23.06 -14.95
CA GLY A 298 2.52 -23.96 -15.29
C GLY A 298 2.77 -24.07 -16.80
N ASP A 299 2.26 -23.14 -17.62
CA ASP A 299 2.47 -23.15 -19.08
C ASP A 299 3.85 -22.60 -19.51
N GLY A 300 4.52 -21.86 -18.62
CA GLY A 300 5.85 -21.30 -18.79
C GLY A 300 5.92 -19.81 -19.12
N ASP A 301 4.79 -19.11 -19.20
CA ASP A 301 4.75 -17.66 -19.34
C ASP A 301 4.36 -16.93 -18.02
N MET A 302 4.50 -15.59 -18.00
CA MET A 302 4.31 -14.79 -16.78
C MET A 302 2.92 -14.14 -16.72
N ASP A 303 2.07 -14.65 -15.83
CA ASP A 303 0.78 -14.08 -15.50
C ASP A 303 0.88 -12.85 -14.59
N LEU A 304 -0.27 -12.21 -14.32
CA LEU A 304 -0.37 -11.17 -13.29
C LEU A 304 -1.34 -11.54 -12.17
N LEU A 305 -0.81 -11.62 -10.95
CA LEU A 305 -1.58 -11.60 -9.71
C LEU A 305 -1.82 -10.15 -9.29
N ALA A 306 -3.08 -9.81 -8.98
CA ALA A 306 -3.49 -8.46 -8.63
C ALA A 306 -4.30 -8.37 -7.33
N GLY A 307 -3.86 -7.46 -6.45
CA GLY A 307 -4.54 -7.14 -5.19
C GLY A 307 -5.34 -5.84 -5.27
N PHE A 308 -6.66 -5.90 -5.11
CA PHE A 308 -7.54 -4.73 -5.15
C PHE A 308 -8.06 -4.32 -3.76
N SER A 309 -8.11 -3.01 -3.51
CA SER A 309 -8.74 -2.42 -2.33
C SER A 309 -9.25 -1.00 -2.58
N GLU A 310 -10.58 -0.87 -2.62
CA GLU A 310 -11.24 0.44 -2.80
C GLU A 310 -11.07 1.30 -1.53
N LEU A 311 -10.56 2.52 -1.70
CA LEU A 311 -10.22 3.41 -0.59
C LEU A 311 -11.46 3.87 0.19
N GLY A 312 -11.72 3.23 1.32
CA GLY A 312 -12.81 3.58 2.25
C GLY A 312 -14.08 2.76 2.05
N LEU A 313 -14.10 1.81 1.12
CA LEU A 313 -15.09 0.74 1.10
C LEU A 313 -14.43 -0.55 1.58
N ASN A 314 -15.14 -1.32 2.41
CA ASN A 314 -14.63 -2.55 2.99
C ASN A 314 -14.72 -3.73 1.99
N ILE A 315 -14.18 -3.53 0.79
CA ILE A 315 -14.16 -4.48 -0.31
C ILE A 315 -12.74 -4.63 -0.85
N GLY A 316 -12.45 -5.81 -1.40
CA GLY A 316 -11.20 -6.15 -2.05
C GLY A 316 -11.35 -7.51 -2.71
N GLN A 317 -10.44 -7.82 -3.63
CA GLN A 317 -10.35 -9.12 -4.26
C GLN A 317 -8.91 -9.41 -4.67
N LEU A 318 -8.51 -10.67 -4.63
CA LEU A 318 -7.40 -11.18 -5.42
C LEU A 318 -7.97 -11.57 -6.79
N ALA A 319 -7.33 -11.14 -7.87
CA ALA A 319 -7.64 -11.62 -9.21
C ALA A 319 -6.38 -11.97 -10.00
N TRP A 320 -6.52 -12.96 -10.86
CA TRP A 320 -5.54 -13.44 -11.81
C TRP A 320 -5.87 -12.87 -13.18
N PHE A 321 -4.84 -12.51 -13.94
CA PHE A 321 -4.92 -12.24 -15.36
C PHE A 321 -3.97 -13.23 -16.03
N GLU A 322 -4.56 -14.31 -16.56
CA GLU A 322 -3.90 -15.29 -17.43
C GLU A 322 -3.33 -14.53 -18.64
N ASN A 323 -2.04 -14.68 -18.90
CA ASN A 323 -1.40 -14.24 -20.12
C ASN A 323 -1.62 -15.30 -21.20
N THR A 324 -2.09 -14.89 -22.37
CA THR A 324 -2.61 -15.81 -23.40
C THR A 324 -1.83 -15.76 -24.71
N ASP A 325 -1.01 -14.73 -24.92
CA ASP A 325 -0.26 -14.50 -26.16
C ASP A 325 0.83 -13.43 -26.02
N SER A 326 1.95 -13.75 -25.33
CA SER A 326 3.12 -12.86 -25.27
C SER A 326 2.76 -11.43 -24.77
N GLY A 327 2.07 -11.38 -23.63
CA GLY A 327 1.66 -10.16 -22.94
C GLY A 327 0.32 -9.58 -23.39
N GLY A 328 -0.49 -10.39 -24.09
CA GLY A 328 -1.94 -10.19 -24.15
C GLY A 328 -2.58 -10.92 -22.97
N PHE A 329 -3.32 -10.18 -22.15
CA PHE A 329 -3.91 -10.70 -20.92
C PHE A 329 -5.43 -10.88 -21.06
N SER A 330 -5.93 -11.94 -20.41
CA SER A 330 -7.35 -12.27 -20.27
C SER A 330 -8.16 -11.27 -19.43
N ASP A 331 -9.48 -11.41 -19.44
CA ASP A 331 -10.36 -10.77 -18.44
C ASP A 331 -10.11 -11.35 -17.04
N SER A 332 -10.16 -10.51 -16.01
CA SER A 332 -9.77 -10.90 -14.63
C SER A 332 -10.55 -12.10 -14.08
N GLN A 333 -9.84 -13.15 -13.68
CA GLN A 333 -10.39 -14.28 -12.94
C GLN A 333 -10.33 -14.00 -11.43
N VAL A 334 -11.47 -14.01 -10.74
CA VAL A 334 -11.50 -13.70 -9.29
C VAL A 334 -11.12 -14.94 -8.47
N ILE A 335 -9.89 -14.96 -7.96
CA ILE A 335 -9.36 -15.97 -7.05
C ILE A 335 -10.10 -15.93 -5.71
N SER A 336 -10.25 -14.75 -5.11
CA SER A 336 -10.97 -14.59 -3.85
C SER A 336 -11.54 -13.19 -3.68
N SER A 337 -12.83 -13.10 -3.36
CA SER A 337 -13.52 -11.86 -2.93
C SER A 337 -13.61 -11.72 -1.40
N GLU A 338 -13.00 -12.65 -0.65
CA GLU A 338 -12.99 -12.63 0.81
C GLU A 338 -11.80 -11.86 1.39
N VAL A 339 -10.78 -11.56 0.58
CA VAL A 339 -9.60 -10.79 0.97
C VAL A 339 -9.88 -9.29 0.83
N ARG A 340 -10.44 -8.71 1.90
CA ARG A 340 -10.90 -7.31 1.89
C ARG A 340 -9.79 -6.37 2.34
N GLY A 341 -9.45 -5.39 1.50
CA GLY A 341 -8.47 -4.39 1.89
C GLY A 341 -7.02 -4.83 1.72
N ILE A 342 -6.71 -5.52 0.62
CA ILE A 342 -5.36 -6.02 0.31
C ILE A 342 -4.32 -4.90 0.38
N ASN A 343 -3.16 -5.20 0.97
CA ASN A 343 -2.00 -4.31 0.98
C ASN A 343 -0.83 -4.91 0.18
N ALA A 344 -0.53 -6.20 0.36
CA ALA A 344 0.44 -6.97 -0.42
C ALA A 344 -0.16 -8.29 -0.91
N ALA A 345 0.35 -8.78 -2.03
CA ALA A 345 0.11 -10.11 -2.58
C ALA A 345 1.39 -10.60 -3.29
N SER A 346 1.75 -11.86 -3.10
CA SER A 346 2.94 -12.52 -3.65
C SER A 346 2.66 -14.00 -3.90
N THR A 347 3.59 -14.71 -4.53
CA THR A 347 3.49 -16.16 -4.75
C THR A 347 4.67 -16.94 -4.17
N ALA A 348 4.45 -18.22 -3.88
CA ALA A 348 5.47 -19.22 -3.58
C ALA A 348 4.86 -20.62 -3.65
N ASP A 349 5.67 -21.65 -3.91
CA ASP A 349 5.26 -23.05 -3.70
C ASP A 349 5.21 -23.34 -2.18
N LEU A 350 4.02 -23.27 -1.57
CA LEU A 350 3.85 -23.39 -0.13
C LEU A 350 3.63 -24.85 0.29
N ASP A 351 3.02 -25.70 -0.54
CA ASP A 351 2.77 -27.10 -0.18
C ASP A 351 3.71 -28.15 -0.82
N GLY A 352 4.61 -27.72 -1.70
CA GLY A 352 5.68 -28.52 -2.28
C GLY A 352 5.27 -29.33 -3.51
N ASP A 353 4.17 -28.96 -4.19
CA ASP A 353 3.71 -29.60 -5.42
C ASP A 353 4.35 -29.03 -6.70
N GLY A 354 4.93 -27.82 -6.59
CA GLY A 354 5.65 -27.12 -7.65
C GLY A 354 4.88 -25.97 -8.31
N ASP A 355 3.59 -25.81 -8.02
CA ASP A 355 2.76 -24.72 -8.52
C ASP A 355 2.87 -23.46 -7.63
N GLN A 356 2.51 -22.28 -8.16
CA GLN A 356 2.68 -21.00 -7.47
C GLN A 356 1.46 -20.63 -6.60
N ASP A 357 1.46 -21.06 -5.33
CA ASP A 357 0.44 -20.66 -4.37
C ASP A 357 0.47 -19.16 -4.09
N ILE A 358 -0.69 -18.61 -3.72
CA ILE A 358 -0.87 -17.17 -3.51
C ILE A 358 -0.86 -16.87 -2.01
N LEU A 359 -0.09 -15.87 -1.63
CA LEU A 359 -0.03 -15.30 -0.29
C LEU A 359 -0.52 -13.83 -0.31
N SER A 360 -1.20 -13.40 0.75
CA SER A 360 -1.76 -12.05 0.81
C SER A 360 -1.83 -11.47 2.23
N THR A 361 -1.63 -10.16 2.32
CA THR A 361 -2.02 -9.37 3.50
C THR A 361 -3.27 -8.56 3.21
N SER A 362 -4.16 -8.44 4.19
CA SER A 362 -5.33 -7.59 4.07
C SER A 362 -5.64 -6.86 5.37
N SER A 363 -6.28 -5.69 5.25
CA SER A 363 -6.66 -4.85 6.39
C SER A 363 -7.86 -4.00 6.05
N VAL A 364 -8.91 -4.13 6.86
CA VAL A 364 -10.15 -3.39 6.71
C VAL A 364 -10.21 -2.25 7.73
N SER A 365 -10.73 -1.09 7.33
CA SER A 365 -10.88 0.05 8.24
C SER A 365 -11.83 -0.30 9.40
N GLY A 366 -11.28 -0.40 10.61
CA GLY A 366 -12.04 -0.72 11.83
C GLY A 366 -12.26 -2.22 12.07
N ALA A 367 -11.50 -3.10 11.42
CA ALA A 367 -11.41 -4.51 11.77
C ALA A 367 -9.95 -4.98 11.74
N ASP A 368 -9.70 -6.16 12.28
CA ASP A 368 -8.37 -6.74 12.30
C ASP A 368 -7.92 -7.12 10.88
N GLY A 369 -6.62 -7.00 10.65
CA GLY A 369 -5.95 -7.48 9.45
C GLY A 369 -5.68 -8.99 9.50
N GLU A 370 -5.43 -9.52 8.32
CA GLU A 370 -5.32 -10.95 8.05
C GLU A 370 -4.09 -11.24 7.18
N ILE A 371 -3.40 -12.34 7.46
CA ILE A 371 -2.48 -12.99 6.52
C ILE A 371 -3.16 -14.28 6.08
N ALA A 372 -3.31 -14.48 4.77
CA ALA A 372 -4.01 -15.62 4.20
C ALA A 372 -3.33 -16.12 2.93
N TYR A 373 -3.47 -17.43 2.69
CA TYR A 373 -2.98 -18.11 1.50
C TYR A 373 -4.12 -18.76 0.73
N VAL A 374 -3.88 -19.01 -0.56
CA VAL A 374 -4.74 -19.77 -1.46
C VAL A 374 -3.81 -20.74 -2.18
N LEU A 375 -4.00 -22.05 -1.96
CA LEU A 375 -3.27 -23.05 -2.71
C LEU A 375 -3.73 -23.06 -4.17
N SER A 376 -2.81 -23.38 -5.07
CA SER A 376 -3.02 -23.51 -6.51
C SER A 376 -2.74 -24.95 -6.94
N THR A 377 -3.30 -25.36 -8.09
CA THR A 377 -2.80 -26.52 -8.83
C THR A 377 -3.08 -26.26 -10.31
N ALA A 378 -2.05 -26.01 -11.12
CA ALA A 378 -2.13 -25.63 -12.54
C ALA A 378 -3.31 -24.68 -12.86
N GLY A 379 -3.27 -23.44 -12.34
CA GLY A 379 -4.29 -22.41 -12.59
C GLY A 379 -5.61 -22.62 -11.85
N THR A 380 -5.76 -23.71 -11.10
CA THR A 380 -6.96 -23.99 -10.29
C THR A 380 -6.75 -23.59 -8.83
N PHE A 381 -7.43 -22.54 -8.38
CA PHE A 381 -7.29 -22.02 -7.03
C PHE A 381 -8.23 -22.67 -6.01
N ALA A 382 -7.68 -23.02 -4.84
CA ALA A 382 -8.41 -23.53 -3.69
C ALA A 382 -9.20 -22.42 -2.96
N SER A 383 -9.95 -22.81 -1.91
CA SER A 383 -10.56 -21.84 -1.01
C SER A 383 -9.51 -21.16 -0.12
N LYS A 384 -9.66 -19.84 0.09
CA LYS A 384 -8.82 -19.04 0.99
C LYS A 384 -8.69 -19.70 2.37
N SER A 385 -7.44 -19.87 2.82
CA SER A 385 -7.08 -20.34 4.14
C SER A 385 -6.33 -19.25 4.91
N VAL A 386 -6.58 -19.14 6.22
CA VAL A 386 -6.05 -18.03 7.03
C VAL A 386 -4.89 -18.51 7.89
N ILE A 387 -3.77 -17.78 7.83
CA ILE A 387 -2.57 -17.99 8.65
C ILE A 387 -2.72 -17.26 9.99
N ALA A 388 -3.11 -15.98 9.92
CA ALA A 388 -3.21 -15.12 11.09
C ALA A 388 -4.35 -14.11 10.96
N THR A 389 -5.00 -13.81 12.08
CA THR A 389 -5.97 -12.73 12.28
C THR A 389 -5.58 -11.91 13.52
N GLY A 390 -6.32 -10.84 13.83
CA GLY A 390 -6.03 -10.02 15.02
C GLY A 390 -4.85 -9.06 14.82
N LEU A 391 -4.28 -9.00 13.61
CA LEU A 391 -3.15 -8.13 13.30
C LEU A 391 -3.68 -6.71 13.11
N SER A 392 -3.23 -5.75 13.91
CA SER A 392 -3.62 -4.36 13.74
C SER A 392 -2.95 -3.77 12.50
N ARG A 393 -3.63 -3.96 11.36
CA ARG A 393 -3.26 -3.63 9.99
C ARG A 393 -2.04 -4.40 9.45
N ALA A 394 -2.25 -5.63 8.95
CA ALA A 394 -1.27 -6.38 8.18
C ALA A 394 -0.92 -5.66 6.85
N GLN A 395 0.35 -5.29 6.65
CA GLN A 395 0.80 -4.51 5.49
C GLN A 395 1.58 -5.35 4.49
N SER A 396 2.65 -5.98 4.95
CA SER A 396 3.56 -6.76 4.11
C SER A 396 3.74 -8.18 4.64
N VAL A 397 4.07 -9.06 3.71
CA VAL A 397 4.33 -10.47 3.93
C VAL A 397 5.45 -10.89 2.97
N ASP A 398 6.33 -11.76 3.44
CA ASP A 398 7.43 -12.29 2.62
C ASP A 398 7.65 -13.79 2.91
N VAL A 399 8.36 -14.46 2.00
CA VAL A 399 8.47 -15.93 1.87
C VAL A 399 9.91 -16.39 1.79
N ALA A 400 10.37 -17.18 2.77
CA ALA A 400 11.72 -17.76 2.75
C ALA A 400 11.84 -18.99 3.64
N ASP A 401 12.81 -19.87 3.35
CA ASP A 401 13.17 -20.99 4.24
C ASP A 401 13.99 -20.51 5.45
N LEU A 402 13.28 -20.04 6.47
CA LEU A 402 13.86 -19.47 7.71
C LEU A 402 14.42 -20.54 8.67
N ASP A 403 14.09 -21.82 8.46
CA ASP A 403 14.53 -22.92 9.32
C ASP A 403 15.44 -23.97 8.65
N GLY A 404 15.70 -23.85 7.35
CA GLY A 404 16.48 -24.80 6.56
C GLY A 404 15.73 -26.12 6.30
N GLY A 405 14.41 -26.10 6.35
CA GLY A 405 13.52 -27.25 6.18
C GLY A 405 13.23 -27.59 4.72
N GLY A 406 13.59 -26.72 3.77
CA GLY A 406 13.32 -26.87 2.34
C GLY A 406 11.89 -26.51 1.92
N THR A 407 11.11 -25.86 2.79
CA THR A 407 9.79 -25.30 2.48
C THR A 407 9.75 -23.82 2.87
N PRO A 408 9.17 -22.92 2.06
CA PRO A 408 9.10 -21.51 2.43
C PRO A 408 8.19 -21.31 3.65
N ASP A 409 8.74 -20.62 4.64
CA ASP A 409 8.04 -20.08 5.79
C ASP A 409 7.55 -18.66 5.51
N ILE A 410 6.64 -18.16 6.36
CA ILE A 410 6.03 -16.83 6.19
C ILE A 410 6.52 -15.85 7.26
N VAL A 411 6.97 -14.67 6.83
CA VAL A 411 7.12 -13.49 7.70
C VAL A 411 6.01 -12.50 7.40
N GLY A 412 5.34 -11.99 8.43
CA GLY A 412 4.28 -10.98 8.28
C GLY A 412 4.47 -9.76 9.19
N ALA A 413 4.14 -8.58 8.67
CA ALA A 413 4.24 -7.29 9.37
C ALA A 413 2.87 -6.65 9.64
N SER A 414 2.69 -6.10 10.84
CA SER A 414 1.53 -5.26 11.20
C SER A 414 1.91 -3.83 11.61
N HIS A 415 1.21 -2.84 11.04
CA HIS A 415 1.55 -1.41 11.15
C HIS A 415 1.16 -0.75 12.47
N HIS A 416 0.10 -1.23 13.12
CA HIS A 416 -0.38 -0.71 14.40
C HIS A 416 -0.35 -1.78 15.50
N GLY A 417 0.21 -2.95 15.20
CA GLY A 417 0.49 -4.00 16.17
C GLY A 417 1.98 -4.09 16.54
N GLU A 418 2.82 -3.29 15.87
CA GLU A 418 4.26 -3.16 16.10
C GLU A 418 5.01 -4.50 15.96
N SER A 419 4.36 -5.49 15.35
CA SER A 419 4.79 -6.87 15.31
C SER A 419 5.24 -7.27 13.91
N ILE A 420 6.43 -7.86 13.86
CA ILE A 420 6.90 -8.72 12.79
C ILE A 420 6.87 -10.14 13.34
N ALA A 421 6.24 -11.05 12.61
CA ALA A 421 5.94 -12.40 13.07
C ALA A 421 6.31 -13.46 12.04
N TRP A 422 6.98 -14.53 12.49
CA TRP A 422 7.28 -15.71 11.68
C TRP A 422 6.31 -16.87 11.98
N TYR A 423 5.71 -17.41 10.91
CA TYR A 423 4.87 -18.59 10.89
C TYR A 423 5.58 -19.71 10.11
N ARG A 424 5.87 -20.83 10.78
CA ARG A 424 6.53 -22.01 10.17
C ARG A 424 5.50 -22.78 9.36
N ASN A 425 5.85 -23.10 8.13
CA ASN A 425 5.11 -23.95 7.22
C ASN A 425 5.17 -25.41 7.68
N ARG A 426 4.03 -26.11 7.53
CA ARG A 426 3.87 -27.53 7.86
C ARG A 426 2.88 -28.21 6.91
N LEU A 427 2.61 -27.64 5.73
CA LEU A 427 1.62 -28.13 4.78
C LEU A 427 1.97 -29.56 4.31
N LEU A 428 3.23 -29.82 3.95
CA LEU A 428 3.76 -31.16 3.68
C LEU A 428 3.59 -32.19 4.83
N GLN A 429 3.39 -31.73 6.07
CA GLN A 429 3.18 -32.59 7.23
C GLN A 429 1.68 -32.85 7.51
N GLY A 430 0.78 -32.33 6.66
CA GLY A 430 -0.67 -32.39 6.84
C GLY A 430 -1.21 -31.42 7.89
N PHE A 431 -0.44 -30.38 8.25
CA PHE A 431 -0.84 -29.33 9.19
C PHE A 431 -0.87 -27.97 8.48
N GLY A 432 -1.59 -26.99 9.05
CA GLY A 432 -1.37 -25.60 8.70
C GLY A 432 -0.10 -25.03 9.35
N PHE A 433 0.11 -23.73 9.14
CA PHE A 433 1.20 -22.96 9.73
C PHE A 433 1.25 -23.05 11.27
N SER A 434 2.41 -22.74 11.85
CA SER A 434 2.60 -22.67 13.31
C SER A 434 1.94 -21.44 13.94
N ASP A 435 1.82 -21.44 15.26
CA ASP A 435 1.68 -20.19 16.02
C ASP A 435 2.84 -19.22 15.69
N SER A 436 2.57 -17.91 15.79
CA SER A 436 3.56 -16.87 15.51
C SER A 436 4.73 -16.90 16.49
N LYS A 437 5.94 -16.74 15.97
CA LYS A 437 7.08 -16.23 16.73
C LYS A 437 7.18 -14.72 16.47
N LEU A 438 7.14 -13.89 17.51
CA LEU A 438 7.45 -12.46 17.37
C LEU A 438 8.96 -12.24 17.23
N LEU A 439 9.32 -11.37 16.28
CA LEU A 439 10.67 -10.84 16.05
C LEU A 439 10.83 -9.44 16.68
N ALA A 440 9.73 -8.72 16.89
CA ALA A 440 9.67 -7.37 17.45
C ALA A 440 8.45 -7.18 18.39
N GLU A 441 8.61 -6.29 19.38
CA GLU A 441 7.59 -5.70 20.29
C GLU A 441 7.84 -4.17 20.45
#